data_AF-A0A1G2XRQ2-F1
#
_entry.id   AF-A0A1G2XRQ2-F1
#
_cell.length_a   1.000
_cell.length_b   1.000
_cell.length_c   1.000
_cell.angle_alpha   90.00
_cell.angle_beta   90.00
_cell.angle_gamma   90.00
#
_symmetry.space_group_name_H-M   'P 1'
#
loop_
_entity.id
_entity.type
_entity.pdbx_description
1 polymer ?
#
loop_
_entity_poly.entity_id
_entity_poly.type
_entity_poly.pdbx_seq_one_letter_code
_entity_poly.pdbx_strand_id
1 'polypeptide(L)'
;MEIWHIPVVFTVGIIAGFINTIAGGGSLLTLPILIFLGLPTAVANGTNRLAIMTQCLFAVIGFKRKGVSNFKLSLLLSVPALIGAIIGAQIAVDLSDILFKRVLAIIMLLVLGLILWNPRQNVGRLMSSGLNHFIITMIAFFFIGIYGGFIQVGVGFIIIAALTTIKGLNLVE
;
A
#
# COMPACT_ATOMS: atom_id res chain seq x y z
N MET A 1 -20.96 16.51 6.24
CA MET A 1 -20.54 15.56 7.29
C MET A 1 -21.19 15.98 8.59
N GLU A 2 -21.74 15.04 9.34
CA GLU A 2 -22.24 15.34 10.68
C GLU A 2 -21.09 15.37 11.69
N ILE A 3 -21.25 16.12 12.79
CA ILE A 3 -20.20 16.35 13.80
C ILE A 3 -19.62 15.05 14.39
N TRP A 4 -20.41 13.98 14.39
CA TRP A 4 -20.12 12.69 14.99
C TRP A 4 -19.19 11.84 14.10
N HIS A 5 -19.04 12.21 12.82
CA HIS A 5 -18.05 11.58 11.93
C HIS A 5 -16.61 11.96 12.30
N ILE A 6 -16.39 13.14 12.88
CA ILE A 6 -15.06 13.66 13.23
C ILE A 6 -14.31 12.75 14.22
N PRO A 7 -14.87 12.40 15.41
CA PRO A 7 -14.17 11.53 16.36
C PRO A 7 -13.93 10.12 15.79
N VAL A 8 -14.83 9.62 14.95
CA VAL A 8 -14.69 8.31 14.29
C VAL A 8 -13.50 8.33 13.33
N VAL A 9 -13.49 9.27 12.37
CA VAL A 9 -12.41 9.38 11.38
C VAL A 9 -11.07 9.65 12.06
N PHE A 10 -11.05 10.46 13.12
CA PHE A 10 -9.83 10.73 13.89
C PHE A 10 -9.25 9.46 14.53
N THR A 11 -10.09 8.72 15.27
CA THR A 11 -9.66 7.49 15.96
C THR A 11 -9.21 6.41 14.97
N VAL A 12 -10.00 6.21 13.91
CA VAL A 12 -9.69 5.27 12.83
C VAL A 12 -8.40 5.67 12.11
N GLY A 13 -8.19 6.97 11.86
CA GLY A 13 -6.99 7.48 11.22
C GLY A 13 -5.72 7.17 12.02
N ILE A 14 -5.78 7.30 13.35
CA ILE A 14 -4.68 6.93 14.25
C ILE A 14 -4.38 5.43 14.16
N ILE A 15 -5.41 4.58 14.32
CA ILE A 15 -5.26 3.12 14.26
C ILE A 15 -4.72 2.68 12.89
N ALA A 16 -5.29 3.23 11.82
CA ALA A 16 -4.87 2.93 10.46
C ALA A 16 -3.42 3.39 10.21
N GLY A 17 -2.99 4.53 10.75
CA GLY A 17 -1.60 4.98 10.64
C GLY A 17 -0.62 4.04 11.33
N PHE A 18 -0.99 3.51 12.50
CA PHE A 18 -0.19 2.50 13.18
C PHE A 18 -0.09 1.21 12.36
N ILE A 19 -1.22 0.69 11.86
CA ILE A 19 -1.26 -0.51 11.00
C ILE A 19 -0.48 -0.28 9.70
N ASN A 20 -0.58 0.90 9.11
CA ASN A 20 0.14 1.25 7.90
C ASN A 20 1.66 1.26 8.14
N THR A 21 2.10 1.70 9.32
CA THR A 21 3.53 1.72 9.67
C THR A 21 4.08 0.31 9.90
N ILE A 22 3.31 -0.60 10.47
CA ILE A 22 3.76 -1.97 10.78
C ILE A 22 3.66 -2.90 9.57
N ALA A 23 2.54 -2.85 8.87
CA ALA A 23 2.16 -3.86 7.88
C ALA A 23 1.81 -3.26 6.51
N GLY A 24 1.75 -1.92 6.40
CA GLY A 24 1.32 -1.20 5.18
C GLY A 24 -0.10 -1.55 4.72
N GLY A 25 -0.96 -1.91 5.67
CA GLY A 25 -2.35 -2.30 5.46
C GLY A 25 -3.39 -1.27 5.90
N GLY A 26 -3.00 -0.05 6.29
CA GLY A 26 -3.93 0.93 6.90
C GLY A 26 -5.16 1.26 6.03
N SER A 27 -4.97 1.27 4.70
CA SER A 27 -6.05 1.44 3.71
C SER A 27 -7.20 0.44 3.85
N LEU A 28 -6.95 -0.76 4.40
CA LEU A 28 -7.98 -1.78 4.61
C LEU A 28 -9.05 -1.30 5.61
N LEU A 29 -8.72 -0.34 6.47
CA LEU A 29 -9.66 0.24 7.42
C LEU A 29 -10.21 1.59 6.93
N THR A 30 -9.34 2.49 6.47
CA THR A 30 -9.75 3.87 6.14
C THR A 30 -10.72 3.94 4.96
N LEU A 31 -10.49 3.18 3.89
CA LEU A 31 -11.34 3.21 2.71
C LEU A 31 -12.79 2.76 3.01
N PRO A 32 -13.01 1.57 3.61
CA PRO A 32 -14.36 1.14 3.96
C PRO A 32 -15.08 2.11 4.89
N ILE A 33 -14.35 2.69 5.85
CA ILE A 33 -14.93 3.61 6.82
C ILE A 33 -15.35 4.92 6.14
N LEU A 34 -14.53 5.49 5.26
CA LEU A 34 -14.92 6.67 4.49
C LEU A 34 -16.14 6.41 3.60
N ILE A 35 -16.19 5.26 2.94
CA ILE A 35 -17.35 4.86 2.12
C ILE A 35 -18.59 4.63 2.99
N PHE A 36 -18.43 4.01 4.16
CA PHE A 36 -19.51 3.80 5.13
C PHE A 36 -20.08 5.12 5.66
N LEU A 37 -19.23 6.13 5.85
CA LEU A 37 -19.63 7.49 6.22
C LEU A 37 -20.28 8.28 5.05
N GLY A 38 -20.52 7.62 3.92
CA GLY A 38 -21.29 8.15 2.79
C GLY A 38 -20.46 8.85 1.72
N LEU A 39 -19.13 8.76 1.74
CA LEU A 39 -18.32 9.33 0.66
C LEU A 39 -18.46 8.48 -0.62
N PRO A 40 -18.60 9.13 -1.80
CA PRO A 40 -18.43 8.46 -3.09
C PRO A 40 -17.07 7.77 -3.16
N THR A 41 -16.96 6.64 -3.86
CA THR A 41 -15.76 5.81 -3.75
C THR A 41 -14.50 6.47 -4.30
N ALA A 42 -14.63 7.22 -5.40
CA ALA A 42 -13.52 8.00 -5.95
C ALA A 42 -13.03 9.08 -4.95
N VAL A 43 -13.97 9.76 -4.27
CA VAL A 43 -13.64 10.78 -3.26
C VAL A 43 -12.98 10.13 -2.04
N ALA A 44 -13.53 9.02 -1.54
CA ALA A 44 -12.96 8.26 -0.44
C ALA A 44 -11.53 7.79 -0.76
N ASN A 45 -11.29 7.30 -1.98
CA ASN A 45 -9.97 6.88 -2.45
C ASN A 45 -8.97 8.05 -2.52
N GLY A 46 -9.39 9.18 -3.09
CA GLY A 46 -8.59 10.40 -3.12
C GLY A 46 -8.25 10.93 -1.72
N THR A 47 -9.25 10.99 -0.82
CA THR A 47 -9.06 11.40 0.58
C THR A 47 -8.09 10.49 1.32
N ASN A 48 -8.24 9.17 1.15
CA ASN A 48 -7.32 8.19 1.74
C ASN A 48 -5.87 8.40 1.27
N ARG A 49 -5.66 8.85 0.03
CA ARG A 49 -4.32 9.10 -0.53
C ARG A 49 -3.56 10.19 0.20
N LEU A 50 -4.24 11.27 0.59
CA LEU A 50 -3.62 12.37 1.34
C LEU A 50 -3.15 11.91 2.72
N ALA A 51 -3.98 11.10 3.40
CA ALA A 51 -3.61 10.50 4.68
C ALA A 51 -2.38 9.58 4.56
N ILE A 52 -2.34 8.75 3.51
CA ILE A 52 -1.20 7.84 3.29
C ILE A 52 0.06 8.61 2.91
N MET A 53 -0.03 9.64 2.07
CA MET A 53 1.11 10.46 1.69
C MET A 53 1.74 11.13 2.92
N THR A 54 0.92 11.71 3.79
CA THR A 54 1.39 12.34 5.04
C THR A 54 2.00 11.29 5.99
N GLN A 55 1.35 10.14 6.16
CA GLN A 55 1.90 9.02 6.95
C GLN A 55 3.26 8.54 6.42
N CYS A 56 3.39 8.33 5.11
CA CYS A 56 4.63 7.91 4.48
C CYS A 56 5.75 8.94 4.67
N LEU A 57 5.43 10.24 4.58
CA LEU A 57 6.40 11.31 4.83
C LEU A 57 6.97 11.21 6.26
N PHE A 58 6.11 11.11 7.27
CA PHE A 58 6.54 10.95 8.65
C PHE A 58 7.27 9.63 8.91
N ALA A 59 6.83 8.52 8.27
CA ALA A 59 7.49 7.23 8.37
C ALA A 59 8.93 7.30 7.81
N VAL A 60 9.12 7.88 6.62
CA VAL A 60 10.44 8.05 6.01
C VAL A 60 11.36 8.90 6.89
N ILE A 61 10.86 10.01 7.44
CA ILE A 61 11.62 10.84 8.38
C ILE A 61 11.99 10.04 9.64
N GLY A 62 11.04 9.29 10.20
CA GLY A 62 11.25 8.47 11.39
C GLY A 62 12.29 7.37 11.20
N PHE A 63 12.20 6.62 10.10
CA PHE A 63 13.15 5.56 9.76
C PHE A 63 14.54 6.12 9.45
N LYS A 64 14.63 7.25 8.72
CA LYS A 64 15.89 7.94 8.48
C LYS A 64 16.59 8.35 9.78
N ARG A 65 15.85 8.89 10.77
CA ARG A 65 16.41 9.27 12.08
C ARG A 65 16.91 8.07 12.89
N LYS A 66 16.39 6.87 12.64
CA LYS A 66 16.83 5.62 13.27
C LYS A 66 17.98 4.92 12.53
N GLY A 67 18.50 5.51 11.45
CA GLY A 67 19.56 4.91 10.62
C GLY A 67 19.09 3.77 9.72
N VAL A 68 17.80 3.44 9.72
CA VAL A 68 17.21 2.37 8.91
C VAL A 68 16.74 2.97 7.58
N SER A 69 17.61 3.00 6.58
CA SER A 69 17.28 3.59 5.27
C SER A 69 18.27 3.19 4.19
N ASN A 70 17.80 2.45 3.18
CA ASN A 70 18.48 2.37 1.88
C ASN A 70 17.86 3.37 0.90
N PHE A 71 18.05 4.66 1.17
CA PHE A 71 17.43 5.76 0.42
C PHE A 71 17.69 5.67 -1.10
N LYS A 72 18.87 5.23 -1.50
CA LYS A 72 19.24 5.07 -2.92
C LYS A 72 18.38 4.02 -3.61
N LEU A 73 18.20 2.85 -2.99
CA LEU A 73 17.35 1.80 -3.55
C LEU A 73 15.87 2.24 -3.56
N SER A 74 15.39 2.85 -2.48
CA SER A 74 14.02 3.35 -2.40
C SER A 74 13.72 4.39 -3.49
N LEU A 75 14.63 5.34 -3.71
CA LEU A 75 14.47 6.35 -4.75
C LEU A 75 14.44 5.72 -6.16
N LEU A 76 15.31 4.75 -6.41
CA LEU A 76 15.40 4.09 -7.71
C LEU A 76 14.14 3.27 -8.02
N LEU A 77 13.60 2.55 -7.03
CA LEU A 77 12.34 1.80 -7.15
C LEU A 77 11.10 2.71 -7.16
N SER A 78 11.19 3.94 -6.65
CA SER A 78 10.08 4.89 -6.65
C SER A 78 9.74 5.39 -8.06
N VAL A 79 10.72 5.46 -8.97
CA VAL A 79 10.53 5.92 -10.35
C VAL A 79 9.54 5.04 -11.12
N PRO A 80 9.75 3.72 -11.29
CA PRO A 80 8.79 2.86 -11.99
C PRO A 80 7.44 2.81 -11.25
N ALA A 81 7.46 2.81 -9.92
CA ALA A 81 6.24 2.82 -9.12
C ALA A 81 5.42 4.12 -9.33
N LEU A 82 6.06 5.27 -9.47
CA LEU A 82 5.41 6.54 -9.75
C LEU A 82 4.74 6.54 -11.12
N ILE A 83 5.44 6.06 -12.15
CA ILE A 83 4.89 5.94 -13.51
C ILE A 83 3.67 5.01 -13.49
N GLY A 84 3.80 3.85 -12.85
CA GLY A 84 2.69 2.92 -12.66
C GLY A 84 1.53 3.56 -11.90
N ALA A 85 1.81 4.30 -10.83
CA ALA A 85 0.78 4.92 -10.00
C ALA A 85 -0.03 5.98 -10.75
N ILE A 86 0.57 6.72 -11.68
CA ILE A 86 -0.15 7.66 -12.54
C ILE A 86 -1.17 6.89 -13.41
N ILE A 87 -0.75 5.79 -14.03
CA ILE A 87 -1.64 4.92 -14.83
C ILE A 87 -2.76 4.35 -13.95
N GLY A 88 -2.41 3.81 -12.78
CA GLY A 88 -3.37 3.27 -11.83
C GLY A 88 -4.40 4.29 -11.37
N ALA A 89 -3.96 5.52 -11.08
CA ALA A 89 -4.83 6.61 -10.67
C ALA A 89 -5.80 7.02 -11.78
N GLN A 90 -5.35 7.07 -13.04
CA GLN A 90 -6.22 7.34 -14.18
C GLN A 90 -7.31 6.26 -14.31
N ILE A 91 -6.93 4.99 -14.23
CA ILE A 91 -7.88 3.86 -14.24
C ILE A 91 -8.91 4.01 -13.10
N ALA A 92 -8.48 4.45 -11.91
CA ALA A 92 -9.39 4.62 -10.78
C ALA A 92 -10.41 5.74 -10.97
N VAL A 93 -10.02 6.84 -11.64
CA VAL A 93 -10.90 7.99 -11.91
C VAL A 93 -11.90 7.67 -13.03
N ASP A 94 -11.49 6.87 -14.02
CA ASP A 94 -12.34 6.49 -15.15
C ASP A 94 -13.35 5.37 -14.80
N LEU A 95 -13.17 4.70 -13.66
CA LEU A 95 -14.05 3.62 -13.22
C LEU A 95 -15.38 4.15 -12.66
N SER A 96 -16.48 3.48 -13.01
CA SER A 96 -17.77 3.78 -12.38
C SER A 96 -17.77 3.37 -10.90
N ASP A 97 -18.52 4.13 -10.09
CA ASP A 97 -18.59 3.96 -8.63
C ASP A 97 -19.04 2.53 -8.24
N ILE A 98 -19.90 1.89 -9.06
CA ILE A 98 -20.36 0.50 -8.86
C ILE A 98 -19.22 -0.50 -9.12
N LEU A 99 -18.46 -0.32 -10.20
CA LEU A 99 -17.34 -1.19 -10.53
C LEU A 99 -16.23 -1.07 -9.48
N PHE A 100 -15.93 0.16 -9.04
CA PHE A 100 -14.93 0.38 -8.01
C PHE A 100 -15.30 -0.32 -6.70
N LYS A 101 -16.56 -0.21 -6.24
CA LYS A 101 -17.05 -0.94 -5.06
C LYS A 101 -16.88 -2.45 -5.19
N ARG A 102 -17.20 -3.02 -6.36
CA ARG A 102 -17.03 -4.47 -6.61
C ARG A 102 -15.56 -4.88 -6.55
N VAL A 103 -14.68 -4.14 -7.21
CA VAL A 103 -13.24 -4.43 -7.20
C VAL A 103 -12.67 -4.30 -5.80
N LEU A 104 -13.03 -3.24 -5.07
CA LEU A 104 -12.65 -3.04 -3.66
C LEU A 104 -13.10 -4.23 -2.79
N ALA A 105 -14.36 -4.65 -2.91
CA ALA A 105 -14.91 -5.77 -2.13
C ALA A 105 -14.16 -7.08 -2.41
N ILE A 106 -13.88 -7.39 -3.68
CA ILE A 106 -13.10 -8.58 -4.07
C ILE A 106 -11.70 -8.53 -3.46
N ILE A 107 -11.01 -7.39 -3.56
CA ILE A 107 -9.67 -7.22 -2.99
C ILE A 107 -9.70 -7.41 -1.47
N MET A 108 -10.68 -6.84 -0.78
CA MET A 108 -10.83 -7.00 0.67
C MET A 108 -11.05 -8.46 1.08
N LEU A 109 -11.88 -9.20 0.34
CA LEU A 109 -12.10 -10.63 0.59
C LEU A 109 -10.83 -11.44 0.37
N LEU A 110 -10.06 -11.14 -0.69
CA LEU A 110 -8.78 -11.80 -0.94
C LEU A 110 -7.76 -11.54 0.17
N VAL A 111 -7.64 -10.27 0.61
CA VAL A 111 -6.73 -9.91 1.70
C VAL A 111 -7.16 -10.56 3.02
N LEU A 112 -8.46 -10.59 3.33
CA LEU A 112 -8.99 -11.31 4.48
C LEU A 112 -8.63 -12.80 4.42
N GLY A 113 -8.83 -13.43 3.25
CA GLY A 113 -8.43 -14.82 3.02
C GLY A 113 -6.95 -15.05 3.26
N LEU A 114 -6.07 -14.18 2.75
CA LEU A 114 -4.62 -14.25 2.97
C LEU A 114 -4.23 -14.12 4.45
N ILE A 115 -4.87 -13.20 5.17
CA ILE A 115 -4.63 -13.00 6.61
C ILE A 115 -5.05 -14.26 7.39
N LEU A 116 -6.23 -14.81 7.10
CA LEU A 116 -6.75 -16.00 7.77
C LEU A 116 -5.98 -17.28 7.42
N TRP A 117 -5.47 -17.38 6.19
CA TRP A 117 -4.72 -18.55 5.73
C TRP A 117 -3.37 -18.71 6.45
N ASN A 118 -2.87 -17.67 7.13
CA ASN A 118 -1.63 -17.71 7.91
C ASN A 118 -0.49 -18.45 7.18
N PRO A 119 -0.04 -17.95 6.02
CA PRO A 119 1.04 -18.58 5.29
C PRO A 119 2.30 -18.52 6.17
N ARG A 120 2.65 -19.64 6.80
CA ARG A 120 3.98 -19.83 7.39
C ARG A 120 4.99 -19.57 6.27
N GLN A 121 5.58 -18.39 6.26
CA GLN A 121 6.58 -18.02 5.28
C GLN A 121 7.83 -18.86 5.59
N ASN A 122 7.95 -20.01 4.93
CA ASN A 122 9.25 -20.64 4.71
C ASN A 122 9.99 -19.71 3.75
N VAL A 123 10.64 -18.68 4.32
CA VAL A 123 11.52 -17.77 3.59
C VAL A 123 12.76 -18.56 3.19
N GLY A 124 12.65 -19.31 2.10
CA GLY A 124 13.72 -20.06 1.51
C GLY A 124 14.76 -19.09 0.93
N ARG A 125 15.99 -19.17 1.44
CA ARG A 125 17.16 -18.47 0.91
C ARG A 125 17.30 -18.71 -0.59
N LEU A 126 17.05 -17.69 -1.41
CA LEU A 126 17.59 -17.61 -2.76
C LEU A 126 18.50 -16.39 -2.85
N MET A 127 19.74 -16.61 -2.42
CA MET A 127 20.88 -15.74 -2.72
C MET A 127 21.26 -15.95 -4.18
N SER A 128 20.95 -14.97 -5.02
CA SER A 128 21.55 -14.81 -6.35
C SER A 128 21.36 -13.34 -6.77
N SER A 129 22.19 -12.43 -6.27
CA SER A 129 22.13 -11.01 -6.63
C SER A 129 22.78 -10.81 -8.01
N GLY A 130 22.00 -11.05 -9.07
CA GLY A 130 22.36 -10.77 -10.46
C GLY A 130 21.55 -9.60 -11.04
N LEU A 131 22.04 -8.98 -12.13
CA LEU A 131 21.37 -7.88 -12.85
C LEU A 131 19.89 -8.18 -13.20
N ASN A 132 19.57 -9.44 -13.46
CA ASN A 132 18.20 -9.90 -13.72
C ASN A 132 17.25 -9.63 -12.55
N HIS A 133 17.69 -9.81 -11.30
CA HIS A 133 16.84 -9.58 -10.12
C HIS A 133 16.51 -8.09 -9.94
N PHE A 134 17.44 -7.20 -10.33
CA PHE A 134 17.20 -5.77 -10.28
C PHE A 134 16.13 -5.32 -11.29
N ILE A 135 16.23 -5.78 -12.54
CA ILE A 135 15.23 -5.47 -13.58
C ILE A 135 13.86 -6.05 -13.22
N ILE A 136 13.82 -7.31 -12.74
CA ILE A 136 12.58 -7.93 -12.26
C ILE A 136 11.96 -7.11 -11.12
N THR A 137 12.77 -6.60 -10.18
CA THR A 137 12.26 -5.74 -9.11
C THR A 137 11.70 -4.42 -9.68
N MET A 138 12.35 -3.80 -10.66
CA MET A 138 11.85 -2.57 -11.30
C MET A 138 10.50 -2.79 -11.99
N ILE A 139 10.35 -3.89 -12.74
CA ILE A 139 9.11 -4.27 -13.39
C ILE A 139 8.02 -4.56 -12.35
N ALA A 140 8.36 -5.30 -11.29
CA ALA A 140 7.44 -5.55 -10.19
C ALA A 140 6.96 -4.24 -9.55
N PHE A 141 7.87 -3.29 -9.26
CA PHE A 141 7.52 -1.99 -8.70
C PHE A 141 6.68 -1.13 -9.64
N PHE A 142 6.82 -1.27 -10.96
CA PHE A 142 5.91 -0.64 -11.93
C PHE A 142 4.48 -1.16 -11.76
N PHE A 143 4.27 -2.48 -11.73
CA PHE A 143 2.94 -3.07 -11.56
C PHE A 143 2.36 -2.84 -10.15
N ILE A 144 3.20 -2.88 -9.12
CA ILE A 144 2.83 -2.48 -7.75
C ILE A 144 2.41 -1.00 -7.75
N GLY A 145 3.09 -0.15 -8.53
CA GLY A 145 2.73 1.23 -8.77
C GLY A 145 1.33 1.34 -9.34
N ILE A 146 1.00 0.61 -10.42
CA ILE A 146 -0.34 0.60 -11.02
C ILE A 146 -1.41 0.22 -9.99
N TYR A 147 -1.23 -0.91 -9.31
CA TYR A 147 -2.16 -1.37 -8.29
C TYR A 147 -2.29 -0.35 -7.13
N GLY A 148 -1.16 0.20 -6.70
CA GLY A 148 -1.09 1.18 -5.64
C GLY A 148 -1.81 2.46 -6.02
N GLY A 149 -1.52 3.04 -7.19
CA GLY A 149 -2.19 4.23 -7.69
C GLY A 149 -3.70 4.03 -7.89
N PHE A 150 -4.12 2.82 -8.24
CA PHE A 150 -5.53 2.47 -8.41
C PHE A 150 -6.31 2.47 -7.08
N ILE A 151 -5.88 1.68 -6.09
CA ILE A 151 -6.68 1.47 -4.86
C ILE A 151 -5.90 1.51 -3.54
N GLN A 152 -4.58 1.32 -3.56
CA GLN A 152 -3.68 1.38 -2.39
C GLN A 152 -3.98 0.40 -1.23
N VAL A 153 -4.95 -0.48 -1.37
CA VAL A 153 -5.32 -1.44 -0.33
C VAL A 153 -4.25 -2.51 -0.20
N GLY A 154 -3.65 -2.69 0.97
CA GLY A 154 -2.68 -3.77 1.21
C GLY A 154 -1.37 -3.68 0.42
N VAL A 155 -1.03 -2.53 -0.17
CA VAL A 155 0.19 -2.35 -0.99
C VAL A 155 1.45 -2.68 -0.22
N GLY A 156 1.50 -2.41 1.09
CA GLY A 156 2.66 -2.77 1.92
C GLY A 156 2.96 -4.27 1.91
N PHE A 157 1.93 -5.11 1.99
CA PHE A 157 2.09 -6.57 1.90
C PHE A 157 2.69 -6.99 0.56
N ILE A 158 2.27 -6.35 -0.54
CA ILE A 158 2.78 -6.65 -1.88
C ILE A 158 4.23 -6.18 -2.03
N ILE A 159 4.57 -5.00 -1.52
CA ILE A 159 5.96 -4.49 -1.50
C ILE A 159 6.85 -5.44 -0.71
N ILE A 160 6.41 -5.84 0.49
CA ILE A 160 7.15 -6.78 1.35
C ILE A 160 7.36 -8.09 0.60
N ALA A 161 6.29 -8.71 0.08
CA ALA A 161 6.36 -9.96 -0.65
C ALA A 161 7.29 -9.88 -1.88
N ALA A 162 7.26 -8.78 -2.62
CA ALA A 162 8.13 -8.57 -3.77
C ALA A 162 9.61 -8.45 -3.35
N LEU A 163 9.90 -7.64 -2.33
CA LEU A 163 11.29 -7.44 -1.88
C LEU A 163 11.87 -8.67 -1.19
N THR A 164 11.09 -9.39 -0.39
CA THR A 164 11.54 -10.62 0.27
C THR A 164 11.74 -11.75 -0.73
N THR A 165 10.82 -11.93 -1.69
CA THR A 165 10.90 -13.03 -2.67
C THR A 165 11.96 -12.78 -3.74
N ILE A 166 12.11 -11.54 -4.22
CA ILE A 166 13.01 -11.22 -5.35
C ILE A 166 14.42 -10.89 -4.88
N LYS A 167 14.58 -10.15 -3.77
CA LYS A 167 15.89 -9.69 -3.28
C LYS A 167 16.36 -10.37 -2.01
N GLY A 168 15.50 -11.17 -1.34
CA GLY A 168 15.86 -11.79 -0.07
C GLY A 168 16.08 -10.77 1.05
N LEU A 169 15.57 -9.54 0.93
CA LEU A 169 15.75 -8.52 1.96
C LEU A 169 14.96 -8.91 3.22
N ASN A 170 15.64 -8.97 4.36
CA ASN A 170 15.00 -9.15 5.65
C ASN A 170 14.26 -7.86 6.05
N LEU A 171 13.15 -8.01 6.77
CA LEU A 171 12.32 -6.90 7.23
C LEU A 171 12.98 -6.02 8.30
N VAL A 172 14.12 -6.45 8.85
CA VAL A 172 14.91 -5.76 9.86
C VAL A 172 16.39 -6.08 9.64
N GLU A 173 17.06 -5.30 8.79
CA GLU A 173 18.52 -5.13 8.78
C GLU A 173 18.84 -3.63 8.78
#